data_AF-A0A8J2RST0-F1
#
_entry.id   AF-A0A8J2RST0-F1
#
_cell.length_a   1.000
_cell.length_b   1.000
_cell.length_c   1.000
_cell.angle_alpha   90.00
_cell.angle_beta   90.00
_cell.angle_gamma   90.00
#
_symmetry.space_group_name_H-M   'P 1'
#
loop_
_entity.id
_entity.type
_entity.pdbx_description
1 polymer ?
#
loop_
_entity_poly.entity_id
_entity_poly.type
_entity_poly.pdbx_seq_one_letter_code
_entity_poly.pdbx_strand_id
1 'polypeptide(L)'
;MEKEVNSKESESMFYKPLPVDARVTLEQQSQILGSTTKNSSKSEDFLIEYLEPRTSANIDDLSALFKKNLPLRNVKPVKENKKTRMRKKVLSSIEKRRLGLHKLPKTGLKYVSFAPLHQLWLEYIENNLGLEMSASGANKDMLYQKIAKADYHGCLLMVTRSKCPSYIGAKGIVVLETKNTFQIICEDDKLKSINFLKFIRQF
;
A
#
# COMPACT_ATOMS: atom_id res chain seq x y z
N MET A 1 -31.17 6.00 -34.04
CA MET A 1 -29.96 6.86 -33.89
C MET A 1 -30.35 8.17 -33.21
N GLU A 2 -30.91 8.14 -32.00
CA GLU A 2 -31.38 9.37 -31.31
C GLU A 2 -30.97 9.44 -29.83
N LYS A 3 -30.15 8.50 -29.33
CA LYS A 3 -29.75 8.47 -27.90
C LYS A 3 -28.36 9.03 -27.60
N GLU A 4 -27.58 9.45 -28.60
CA GLU A 4 -26.22 9.98 -28.38
C GLU A 4 -26.11 11.52 -28.34
N VAL A 5 -27.16 12.26 -28.73
CA VAL A 5 -27.11 13.74 -28.73
C VAL A 5 -27.40 14.33 -27.34
N ASN A 6 -28.18 13.63 -26.50
CA ASN A 6 -28.68 14.15 -25.22
C ASN A 6 -27.69 14.05 -24.04
N SER A 7 -26.55 13.36 -24.17
CA SER A 7 -25.54 13.26 -23.09
C SER A 7 -24.45 14.33 -23.15
N LYS A 8 -24.22 14.94 -24.32
CA LYS A 8 -23.21 16.00 -24.49
C LYS A 8 -23.70 17.37 -24.03
N GLU A 9 -25.00 17.61 -24.06
CA GLU A 9 -25.59 18.85 -23.50
C GLU A 9 -25.59 18.86 -21.97
N SER A 10 -25.69 17.70 -21.31
CA SER A 10 -25.67 17.64 -19.84
C SER A 10 -24.28 17.87 -19.24
N GLU A 11 -23.20 17.42 -19.90
CA GLU A 11 -21.83 17.71 -19.46
C GLU A 11 -21.41 19.16 -19.76
N SER A 12 -21.93 19.77 -20.83
CA SER A 12 -21.66 21.17 -21.17
C SER A 12 -22.38 22.18 -20.26
N MET A 13 -23.39 21.73 -19.49
CA MET A 13 -24.04 22.58 -18.49
C MET A 13 -23.17 22.84 -17.25
N PHE A 14 -22.27 21.92 -16.90
CA PHE A 14 -21.40 22.08 -15.72
C PHE A 14 -20.21 23.01 -15.95
N TYR A 15 -19.75 23.14 -17.20
CA TYR A 15 -18.61 23.98 -17.57
C TYR A 15 -19.02 25.22 -18.36
N LYS A 16 -20.13 25.85 -17.96
CA LYS A 16 -20.51 27.14 -18.54
C LYS A 16 -19.51 28.21 -18.10
N PRO A 17 -18.96 28.99 -19.03
CA PRO A 17 -18.13 30.14 -18.68
C PRO A 17 -18.92 31.07 -17.76
N LEU A 18 -18.26 31.60 -16.73
CA LEU A 18 -18.88 32.61 -15.86
C LEU A 18 -19.50 33.74 -16.71
N PRO A 19 -20.66 34.28 -16.30
CA PRO A 19 -21.29 35.40 -16.98
C PRO A 19 -20.29 36.54 -17.23
N VAL A 20 -20.41 37.21 -18.38
CA VAL A 20 -19.45 38.25 -18.82
C VAL A 20 -19.32 39.35 -17.76
N ASP A 21 -20.43 39.73 -17.12
CA ASP A 21 -20.44 40.74 -16.06
C ASP A 21 -19.62 40.32 -14.85
N ALA A 22 -19.70 39.05 -14.46
CA ALA A 22 -18.91 38.50 -13.36
C ALA A 22 -17.41 38.44 -13.72
N ARG A 23 -17.08 38.14 -14.98
CA ARG A 23 -15.69 38.13 -15.47
C ARG A 23 -15.09 39.53 -15.49
N VAL A 24 -15.82 40.51 -16.01
CA VAL A 24 -15.40 41.92 -16.02
C VAL A 24 -15.20 42.42 -14.59
N THR A 25 -16.11 42.05 -13.68
CA THR A 25 -15.98 42.38 -12.26
C THR A 25 -14.74 41.75 -11.63
N LEU A 26 -14.45 40.48 -11.92
CA LEU A 26 -13.25 39.78 -11.43
C LEU A 26 -11.96 40.39 -11.99
N GLU A 27 -11.95 40.76 -13.28
CA GLU A 27 -10.82 41.43 -13.92
C GLU A 27 -10.58 42.80 -13.30
N GLN A 28 -11.63 43.60 -13.09
CA GLN A 28 -11.55 44.88 -12.37
C GLN A 28 -11.05 44.67 -10.94
N GLN A 29 -11.54 43.65 -10.22
CA GLN A 29 -11.05 43.30 -8.89
C GLN A 29 -9.57 42.91 -8.91
N SER A 30 -9.11 42.17 -9.91
CA SER A 30 -7.71 41.78 -10.06
C SER A 30 -6.80 42.99 -10.34
N GLN A 31 -7.31 43.98 -11.08
CA GLN A 31 -6.61 45.24 -11.34
C GLN A 31 -6.53 46.10 -10.07
N ILE A 32 -7.60 46.13 -9.27
CA ILE A 32 -7.62 46.78 -7.94
C ILE A 32 -6.65 46.08 -6.97
N LEU A 33 -6.49 44.76 -7.10
CA LEU A 33 -5.69 43.95 -6.17
C LEU A 33 -4.20 44.31 -6.16
N GLY A 34 -3.67 44.85 -7.26
CA GLY A 34 -2.22 45.06 -7.42
C GLY A 34 -1.40 43.78 -7.24
N SER A 35 -0.13 43.80 -7.61
CA SER A 35 0.78 42.71 -7.22
C SER A 35 1.11 42.87 -5.73
N THR A 36 0.53 42.05 -4.87
CA THR A 36 0.89 41.96 -3.45
C THR A 36 2.30 41.36 -3.31
N THR A 37 3.33 42.19 -3.44
CA THR A 37 4.75 41.82 -3.36
C THR A 37 5.34 41.95 -1.95
N LYS A 38 4.51 41.84 -0.90
CA LYS A 38 4.99 41.79 0.48
C LYS A 38 4.65 40.44 1.08
N ASN A 39 5.67 39.59 1.20
CA ASN A 39 5.60 38.33 1.97
C ASN A 39 5.35 38.66 3.45
N SER A 40 4.10 38.89 3.85
CA SER A 40 3.76 38.95 5.27
C SER A 40 3.77 37.53 5.85
N SER A 41 4.56 37.37 6.91
CA SER A 41 4.71 36.10 7.65
C SER A 41 3.45 35.66 8.39
N LYS A 42 2.39 36.48 8.42
CA LYS A 42 1.12 36.18 9.08
C LYS A 42 -0.02 36.34 8.08
N SER A 43 -0.78 35.26 7.88
CA SER A 43 -1.96 35.24 7.01
C SER A 43 -3.04 36.24 7.41
N GLU A 44 -3.04 36.69 8.67
CA GLU A 44 -3.99 37.68 9.20
C GLU A 44 -3.76 39.08 8.61
N ASP A 45 -2.50 39.46 8.34
CA ASP A 45 -2.17 40.79 7.82
C ASP A 45 -2.70 40.99 6.40
N PHE A 46 -2.69 39.93 5.59
CA PHE A 46 -3.29 39.92 4.26
C PHE A 46 -4.82 40.14 4.31
N LEU A 47 -5.51 39.51 5.26
CA LEU A 47 -6.96 39.66 5.39
C LEU A 47 -7.34 41.07 5.81
N ILE A 48 -6.54 41.69 6.68
CA ILE A 48 -6.74 43.07 7.12
C ILE A 48 -6.52 44.02 5.93
N GLU A 49 -5.40 43.90 5.21
CA GLU A 49 -5.10 44.71 4.02
C GLU A 49 -6.18 44.57 2.92
N TYR A 50 -6.75 43.38 2.73
CA TYR A 50 -7.80 43.14 1.74
C TYR A 50 -9.16 43.75 2.14
N LEU A 51 -9.47 43.82 3.44
CA LEU A 51 -10.80 44.22 3.93
C LEU A 51 -10.87 45.69 4.37
N GLU A 52 -9.75 46.30 4.75
CA GLU A 52 -9.66 47.72 5.11
C GLU A 52 -10.32 48.67 4.10
N PRO A 53 -10.13 48.51 2.76
CA PRO A 53 -10.74 49.41 1.79
C PRO A 53 -12.23 49.11 1.52
N ARG A 54 -12.72 47.95 1.96
CA ARG A 54 -14.02 47.38 1.56
C ARG A 54 -15.02 47.31 2.70
N THR A 55 -14.62 47.68 3.91
CA THR A 55 -15.48 47.62 5.09
C THR A 55 -15.18 48.82 5.99
N SER A 56 -16.21 49.50 6.49
CA SER A 56 -16.07 50.62 7.43
C SER A 56 -15.86 50.20 8.88
N ALA A 57 -15.57 48.91 9.11
CA ALA A 57 -15.45 48.33 10.45
C ALA A 57 -14.07 48.62 11.06
N ASN A 58 -14.04 48.73 12.39
CA ASN A 58 -12.82 49.01 13.13
C ASN A 58 -11.82 47.85 13.02
N ILE A 59 -10.58 48.16 12.65
CA ILE A 59 -9.50 47.21 12.34
C ILE A 59 -9.19 46.28 13.52
N ASP A 60 -9.25 46.80 14.75
CA ASP A 60 -8.96 46.02 15.96
C ASP A 60 -10.02 44.93 16.22
N ASP A 61 -11.28 45.22 15.90
CA ASP A 61 -12.40 44.29 16.06
C ASP A 61 -12.35 43.19 14.99
N LEU A 62 -11.90 43.55 13.77
CA LEU A 62 -11.66 42.59 12.69
C LEU A 62 -10.52 41.62 13.03
N SER A 63 -9.42 42.10 13.61
CA SER A 63 -8.32 41.23 14.07
C SER A 63 -8.80 40.23 15.13
N ALA A 64 -9.63 40.67 16.08
CA ALA A 64 -10.21 39.81 17.10
C ALA A 64 -11.17 38.77 16.49
N LEU A 65 -12.02 39.18 15.55
CA LEU A 65 -12.93 38.28 14.82
C LEU A 65 -12.19 37.25 13.99
N PHE A 66 -11.10 37.60 13.31
CA PHE A 66 -10.31 36.63 12.55
C PHE A 66 -9.64 35.61 13.46
N LYS A 67 -9.05 36.03 14.58
CA LYS A 67 -8.46 35.10 15.56
C LYS A 67 -9.49 34.14 16.15
N LYS A 68 -10.73 34.60 16.33
CA LYS A 68 -11.83 33.80 16.89
C LYS A 68 -12.44 32.82 15.87
N ASN A 69 -12.67 33.27 14.64
CA ASN A 69 -13.45 32.52 13.65
C ASN A 69 -12.60 31.82 12.59
N LEU A 70 -11.37 32.29 12.35
CA LEU A 70 -10.45 31.76 11.36
C LEU A 70 -9.11 31.40 12.04
N PRO A 71 -9.02 30.20 12.66
CA PRO A 71 -7.75 29.68 13.15
C PRO A 71 -6.87 29.25 11.96
N LEU A 72 -6.35 30.21 11.21
CA LEU A 72 -5.45 30.02 10.06
C LEU A 72 -4.03 29.59 10.48
N ARG A 73 -3.79 29.44 11.79
CA ARG A 73 -2.52 29.00 12.33
C ARG A 73 -2.45 27.48 12.27
N ASN A 74 -1.59 26.96 11.40
CA ASN A 74 -1.13 25.57 11.45
C ASN A 74 -0.28 25.36 12.72
N VAL A 75 -0.94 25.25 13.88
CA VAL A 75 -0.29 24.79 15.11
C VAL A 75 -0.05 23.30 14.94
N LYS A 76 1.18 22.92 14.58
CA LYS A 76 1.57 21.51 14.64
C LYS A 76 1.32 21.06 16.10
N PRO A 77 0.49 20.02 16.34
CA PRO A 77 0.22 19.59 17.70
C PRO A 77 1.55 19.25 18.36
N VAL A 78 1.81 19.88 19.51
CA VAL A 78 2.99 19.57 20.34
C VAL A 78 2.84 18.11 20.73
N LYS A 79 3.69 17.25 20.14
CA LYS A 79 3.68 15.82 20.45
C LYS A 79 4.09 15.67 21.90
N GLU A 80 3.11 15.46 22.78
CA GLU A 80 3.35 15.07 24.14
C GLU A 80 4.15 13.75 24.13
N ASN A 81 5.38 13.79 24.62
CA ASN A 81 6.27 12.64 24.72
C ASN A 81 5.74 11.69 25.81
N LYS A 82 4.63 10.99 25.55
CA LYS A 82 4.21 9.86 26.37
C LYS A 82 5.37 8.87 26.35
N LYS A 83 5.94 8.59 27.53
CA LYS A 83 7.02 7.61 27.71
C LYS A 83 6.53 6.26 27.18
N THR A 84 6.83 6.00 25.90
CA THR A 84 6.44 4.74 25.27
C THR A 84 7.11 3.61 26.04
N ARG A 85 6.29 2.67 26.51
CA ARG A 85 6.73 1.46 27.23
C ARG A 85 7.94 0.88 26.50
N MET A 86 9.09 0.77 27.18
CA MET A 86 10.33 0.27 26.57
C MET A 86 10.07 -1.11 25.98
N ARG A 87 9.84 -1.16 24.66
CA ARG A 87 9.69 -2.43 23.95
C ARG A 87 11.02 -3.14 24.07
N LYS A 88 10.99 -4.43 24.44
CA LYS A 88 12.18 -5.30 24.43
C LYS A 88 12.91 -5.06 23.10
N LYS A 89 14.22 -4.82 23.13
CA LYS A 89 15.03 -4.62 21.93
C LYS A 89 15.00 -5.91 21.11
N VAL A 90 14.11 -5.96 20.11
CA VAL A 90 14.13 -7.00 19.10
C VAL A 90 15.22 -6.63 18.10
N LEU A 91 15.97 -7.62 17.64
CA LEU A 91 16.99 -7.45 16.61
C LEU A 91 16.41 -6.71 15.40
N SER A 92 17.13 -5.69 14.92
CA SER A 92 16.76 -4.97 13.70
C SER A 92 16.82 -5.91 12.49
N SER A 93 16.10 -5.58 11.42
CA SER A 93 16.20 -6.29 10.13
C SER A 93 17.65 -6.35 9.62
N ILE A 94 18.41 -5.26 9.83
CA ILE A 94 19.84 -5.18 9.48
C ILE A 94 20.65 -6.19 10.29
N GLU A 95 20.37 -6.29 11.58
CA GLU A 95 21.07 -7.17 12.51
C GLU A 95 20.77 -8.65 12.23
N LYS A 96 19.49 -8.98 11.96
CA LYS A 96 19.07 -10.31 11.52
C LYS A 96 19.74 -10.72 10.20
N ARG A 97 19.89 -9.79 9.25
CA ARG A 97 20.62 -10.03 7.99
C ARG A 97 22.11 -10.25 8.24
N ARG A 98 22.74 -9.46 9.12
CA ARG A 98 24.15 -9.61 9.50
C ARG A 98 24.42 -10.98 10.12
N LEU A 99 23.52 -11.44 10.97
CA LEU A 99 23.60 -12.75 11.62
C LEU A 99 23.17 -13.91 10.70
N GLY A 100 22.66 -13.64 9.49
CA GLY A 100 22.32 -14.67 8.51
C GLY A 100 21.17 -15.59 8.91
N LEU A 101 20.28 -15.20 9.83
CA LEU A 101 19.24 -16.07 10.40
C LEU A 101 18.37 -16.78 9.34
N HIS A 102 18.12 -16.12 8.21
CA HIS A 102 17.25 -16.64 7.14
C HIS A 102 18.05 -17.11 5.91
N LYS A 103 19.34 -17.39 6.07
CA LYS A 103 20.22 -17.82 4.98
C LYS A 103 20.59 -19.29 5.18
N LEU A 104 20.04 -20.15 4.32
CA LEU A 104 20.43 -21.55 4.28
C LEU A 104 21.83 -21.70 3.66
N PRO A 105 22.62 -22.69 4.11
CA PRO A 105 23.87 -23.03 3.45
C PRO A 105 23.56 -23.51 2.02
N LYS A 106 24.29 -22.98 1.03
CA LYS A 106 24.10 -23.35 -0.38
C LYS A 106 24.73 -24.70 -0.73
N THR A 107 25.62 -25.19 0.11
CA THR A 107 26.43 -26.40 -0.10
C THR A 107 26.19 -27.37 1.05
N GLY A 108 26.19 -28.67 0.77
CA GLY A 108 26.02 -29.73 1.76
C GLY A 108 24.57 -30.14 2.06
N LEU A 109 23.58 -29.45 1.48
CA LEU A 109 22.18 -29.86 1.55
C LEU A 109 21.90 -30.90 0.46
N LYS A 110 21.56 -32.12 0.88
CA LYS A 110 21.15 -33.20 -0.04
C LYS A 110 19.64 -33.31 -0.07
N TYR A 111 19.07 -33.51 -1.25
CA TYR A 111 17.64 -33.70 -1.46
C TYR A 111 17.09 -34.84 -0.61
N VAL A 112 17.82 -35.97 -0.55
CA VAL A 112 17.44 -37.16 0.21
C VAL A 112 17.23 -36.87 1.70
N SER A 113 17.99 -35.96 2.28
CA SER A 113 17.85 -35.58 3.70
C SER A 113 16.50 -34.90 4.01
N PHE A 114 15.83 -34.35 2.99
CA PHE A 114 14.53 -33.69 3.11
C PHE A 114 13.34 -34.57 2.73
N ALA A 115 13.57 -35.82 2.31
CA ALA A 115 12.47 -36.75 2.01
C ALA A 115 11.55 -37.01 3.23
N PRO A 116 12.05 -37.19 4.48
CA PRO A 116 11.19 -37.33 5.64
C PRO A 116 10.35 -36.08 5.93
N LEU A 117 10.89 -34.88 5.63
CA LEU A 117 10.15 -33.62 5.78
C LEU A 117 8.96 -33.56 4.81
N HIS A 118 9.13 -34.08 3.59
CA HIS A 118 8.03 -34.18 2.64
C HIS A 118 6.95 -35.15 3.11
N GLN A 119 7.33 -36.31 3.65
CA GLN A 119 6.38 -37.26 4.20
C GLN A 119 5.55 -36.67 5.34
N LEU A 120 6.19 -35.95 6.27
CA LEU A 120 5.49 -35.25 7.34
C LEU A 120 4.49 -34.21 6.80
N TRP A 121 4.87 -33.51 5.72
CA TRP A 121 3.99 -32.53 5.07
C TRP A 121 2.76 -33.19 4.43
N LEU A 122 2.89 -34.40 3.86
CA LEU A 122 1.75 -35.16 3.32
C LEU A 122 0.76 -35.51 4.43
N GLU A 123 1.24 -36.07 5.54
CA GLU A 123 0.40 -36.39 6.69
C GLU A 123 -0.27 -35.13 7.27
N TYR A 124 0.46 -34.02 7.34
CA TYR A 124 -0.08 -32.73 7.78
C TYR A 124 -1.20 -32.25 6.86
N ILE A 125 -1.00 -32.26 5.54
CA ILE A 125 -1.96 -31.67 4.60
C ILE A 125 -3.20 -32.55 4.47
N GLU A 126 -3.06 -33.88 4.54
CA GLU A 126 -4.19 -34.82 4.56
C GLU A 126 -5.11 -34.56 5.77
N ASN A 127 -4.51 -34.44 6.95
CA ASN A 127 -5.22 -34.12 8.19
C ASN A 127 -5.82 -32.69 8.18
N ASN A 128 -5.10 -31.71 7.62
CA ASN A 128 -5.53 -30.31 7.59
C ASN A 128 -6.68 -30.07 6.61
N LEU A 129 -6.58 -30.64 5.40
CA LEU A 129 -7.59 -30.50 4.37
C LEU A 129 -8.83 -31.34 4.67
N GLY A 130 -8.68 -32.44 5.45
CA GLY A 130 -9.78 -33.35 5.75
C GLY A 130 -10.33 -33.94 4.44
N LEU A 131 -9.42 -34.49 3.62
CA LEU A 131 -9.71 -34.93 2.25
C LEU A 131 -10.84 -35.96 2.17
N GLU A 132 -11.02 -36.77 3.21
CA GLU A 132 -12.19 -37.65 3.44
C GLU A 132 -13.54 -36.91 3.28
N MET A 133 -13.64 -35.66 3.72
CA MET A 133 -14.89 -34.88 3.68
C MET A 133 -15.10 -34.10 2.36
N SER A 134 -14.06 -34.01 1.51
CA SER A 134 -14.04 -33.08 0.37
C SER A 134 -14.47 -33.70 -0.95
N ALA A 135 -14.51 -35.04 -1.05
CA ALA A 135 -14.93 -35.75 -2.25
C ALA A 135 -16.43 -35.62 -2.56
N SER A 136 -17.26 -35.25 -1.57
CA SER A 136 -18.73 -35.26 -1.69
C SER A 136 -19.38 -33.88 -1.95
N GLY A 137 -18.63 -32.89 -2.43
CA GLY A 137 -19.18 -31.57 -2.79
C GLY A 137 -18.87 -30.45 -1.79
N ALA A 138 -17.76 -30.55 -1.07
CA ALA A 138 -17.33 -29.50 -0.15
C ALA A 138 -17.11 -28.16 -0.86
N ASN A 139 -17.48 -27.08 -0.18
CA ASN A 139 -17.28 -25.69 -0.60
C ASN A 139 -15.83 -25.45 -1.02
N LYS A 140 -15.57 -25.41 -2.33
CA LYS A 140 -14.23 -25.20 -2.92
C LYS A 140 -13.53 -23.98 -2.33
N ASP A 141 -14.29 -22.93 -2.00
CA ASP A 141 -13.76 -21.71 -1.39
C ASP A 141 -13.14 -21.95 0.00
N MET A 142 -13.76 -22.80 0.82
CA MET A 142 -13.21 -23.16 2.12
C MET A 142 -11.93 -23.98 1.97
N LEU A 143 -11.87 -24.86 0.97
CA LEU A 143 -10.66 -25.61 0.64
C LEU A 143 -9.53 -24.67 0.22
N TYR A 144 -9.77 -23.73 -0.69
CA TYR A 144 -8.78 -22.74 -1.10
C TYR A 144 -8.30 -21.87 0.06
N GLN A 145 -9.19 -21.49 0.97
CA GLN A 145 -8.81 -20.73 2.16
C GLN A 145 -7.93 -21.54 3.13
N LYS A 146 -8.19 -22.84 3.29
CA LYS A 146 -7.34 -23.73 4.08
C LYS A 146 -5.96 -23.86 3.46
N ILE A 147 -5.89 -24.17 2.16
CA ILE A 147 -4.63 -24.26 1.41
C ILE A 147 -3.86 -22.94 1.53
N ALA A 148 -4.49 -21.79 1.31
CA ALA A 148 -3.83 -20.48 1.38
C ALA A 148 -3.25 -20.15 2.78
N LYS A 149 -3.75 -20.78 3.84
CA LYS A 149 -3.29 -20.59 5.23
C LYS A 149 -2.39 -21.73 5.73
N ALA A 150 -2.24 -22.79 4.94
CA ALA A 150 -1.43 -23.94 5.30
C ALA A 150 0.06 -23.60 5.28
N ASP A 151 0.82 -24.41 6.01
CA ASP A 151 2.28 -24.37 5.98
C ASP A 151 2.80 -25.12 4.73
N TYR A 152 3.81 -24.55 4.05
CA TYR A 152 4.40 -25.13 2.84
C TYR A 152 5.82 -25.66 3.05
N HIS A 153 6.38 -25.65 4.25
CA HIS A 153 7.65 -26.30 4.55
C HIS A 153 7.53 -27.82 4.33
N GLY A 154 8.36 -28.40 3.46
CA GLY A 154 8.26 -29.81 3.05
C GLY A 154 7.34 -30.06 1.86
N CYS A 155 6.64 -29.05 1.35
CA CYS A 155 5.82 -29.19 0.16
C CYS A 155 6.68 -29.43 -1.08
N LEU A 156 6.25 -30.38 -1.93
CA LEU A 156 6.83 -30.58 -3.26
C LEU A 156 6.18 -29.58 -4.24
N LEU A 157 6.95 -28.59 -4.70
CA LEU A 157 6.47 -27.56 -5.61
C LEU A 157 7.10 -27.69 -6.99
N MET A 158 6.32 -27.34 -8.02
CA MET A 158 6.77 -27.19 -9.40
C MET A 158 6.31 -25.85 -9.96
N VAL A 159 7.22 -25.12 -10.60
CA VAL A 159 6.90 -23.87 -11.27
C VAL A 159 6.34 -24.15 -12.67
N THR A 160 5.04 -23.92 -12.85
CA THR A 160 4.38 -24.06 -14.16
C THR A 160 4.51 -22.79 -15.00
N ARG A 161 4.37 -21.61 -14.39
CA ARG A 161 4.41 -20.31 -15.09
C ARG A 161 5.17 -19.26 -14.28
N SER A 162 6.05 -18.53 -14.94
CA SER A 162 6.79 -17.40 -14.36
C SER A 162 7.12 -16.37 -15.45
N LYS A 163 7.29 -15.12 -15.04
CA LYS A 163 7.86 -14.04 -15.87
C LYS A 163 9.31 -14.34 -16.27
N CYS A 164 10.03 -15.12 -15.46
CA CYS A 164 11.40 -15.53 -15.74
C CYS A 164 11.42 -16.96 -16.29
N PRO A 165 11.78 -17.17 -17.57
CA PRO A 165 11.78 -18.52 -18.17
C PRO A 165 12.68 -19.51 -17.43
N SER A 166 13.78 -19.06 -16.83
CA SER A 166 14.71 -19.90 -16.08
C SER A 166 14.11 -20.57 -14.84
N TYR A 167 12.96 -20.09 -14.34
CA TYR A 167 12.28 -20.72 -13.22
C TYR A 167 11.27 -21.78 -13.64
N ILE A 168 10.79 -21.73 -14.88
CA ILE A 168 9.78 -22.66 -15.38
C ILE A 168 10.37 -24.08 -15.38
N GLY A 169 9.59 -25.04 -14.87
CA GLY A 169 10.03 -26.44 -14.73
C GLY A 169 10.90 -26.71 -13.50
N ALA A 170 11.24 -25.70 -12.68
CA ALA A 170 11.91 -25.96 -11.41
C ALA A 170 10.98 -26.74 -10.47
N LYS A 171 11.41 -27.94 -10.10
CA LYS A 171 10.72 -28.86 -9.17
C LYS A 171 11.60 -29.11 -7.95
N GLY A 172 11.01 -29.14 -6.76
CA GLY A 172 11.77 -29.41 -5.54
C GLY A 172 10.95 -29.29 -4.26
N ILE A 173 11.55 -29.73 -3.15
CA ILE A 173 10.95 -29.64 -1.81
C ILE A 173 11.24 -28.26 -1.22
N VAL A 174 10.25 -27.59 -0.65
CA VAL A 174 10.44 -26.31 0.05
C VAL A 174 11.16 -26.53 1.37
N VAL A 175 12.31 -25.89 1.54
CA VAL A 175 13.08 -25.91 2.79
C VAL A 175 12.77 -24.68 3.63
N LEU A 176 12.72 -23.51 3.01
CA LEU A 176 12.43 -22.25 3.69
C LEU A 176 11.42 -21.41 2.91
N GLU A 177 10.34 -21.06 3.60
CA GLU A 177 9.37 -20.05 3.21
C GLU A 177 9.74 -18.70 3.85
N THR A 178 9.69 -17.65 3.04
CA THR A 178 9.64 -16.27 3.52
C THR A 178 8.48 -15.56 2.82
N LYS A 179 8.12 -14.37 3.31
CA LYS A 179 6.98 -13.57 2.82
C LYS A 179 6.79 -13.58 1.30
N ASN A 180 7.88 -13.47 0.54
CA ASN A 180 7.82 -13.37 -0.93
C ASN A 180 8.66 -14.44 -1.65
N THR A 181 9.28 -15.39 -0.94
CA THR A 181 10.22 -16.32 -1.56
C THR A 181 10.13 -17.73 -0.99
N PHE A 182 10.22 -18.71 -1.87
CA PHE A 182 10.52 -20.08 -1.51
C PHE A 182 11.95 -20.42 -1.85
N GLN A 183 12.63 -21.10 -0.92
CA GLN A 183 13.89 -21.79 -1.19
C GLN A 183 13.57 -23.27 -1.32
N ILE A 184 13.73 -23.81 -2.53
CA ILE A 184 13.46 -25.21 -2.84
C ILE A 184 14.78 -25.95 -3.07
N ILE A 185 14.86 -27.19 -2.60
CA ILE A 185 15.93 -28.13 -2.94
C ILE A 185 15.48 -28.98 -4.13
N CYS A 186 16.21 -28.90 -5.23
CA CYS A 186 15.97 -29.73 -6.41
C CYS A 186 16.60 -31.12 -6.24
N GLU A 187 16.19 -32.06 -7.09
CA GLU A 187 16.78 -33.41 -7.18
C GLU A 187 18.30 -33.35 -7.52
N ASP A 188 18.77 -32.27 -8.14
CA ASP A 188 20.19 -31.99 -8.41
C ASP A 188 21.03 -31.59 -7.17
N ASP A 189 20.49 -31.73 -5.95
CA ASP A 189 21.08 -31.21 -4.69
C ASP A 189 21.38 -29.70 -4.70
N LYS A 190 20.73 -28.95 -5.60
CA LYS A 190 20.90 -27.50 -5.75
C LYS A 190 19.73 -26.75 -5.12
N LEU A 191 20.07 -25.79 -4.26
CA LEU A 191 19.10 -24.88 -3.66
C LEU A 191 18.75 -23.75 -4.66
N LYS A 192 17.46 -23.63 -5.02
CA LYS A 192 16.94 -22.55 -5.87
C LYS A 192 16.03 -21.65 -5.06
N SER A 193 16.25 -20.33 -5.15
CA SER A 193 15.35 -19.34 -4.55
C SER A 193 14.41 -18.78 -5.61
N ILE A 194 13.12 -19.05 -5.41
CA ILE A 194 12.04 -18.65 -6.29
C ILE A 194 11.26 -17.53 -5.60
N ASN A 195 10.99 -16.43 -6.31
CA ASN A 195 10.29 -15.27 -5.77
C ASN A 195 8.90 -15.12 -6.40
N PHE A 196 7.88 -14.98 -5.56
CA PHE A 196 6.48 -14.83 -5.97
C PHE A 196 6.20 -13.61 -6.84
N LEU A 197 6.97 -12.52 -6.67
CA LEU A 197 6.82 -11.31 -7.48
C LEU A 197 7.12 -11.53 -8.97
N LYS A 198 7.75 -12.66 -9.30
CA LYS A 198 8.02 -13.07 -10.68
C LYS A 198 6.98 -14.06 -11.21
N PHE A 199 5.94 -14.41 -10.45
CA PHE A 199 4.83 -15.21 -10.96
C PHE A 199 3.77 -14.28 -11.52
N ILE A 200 3.26 -14.62 -12.71
CA ILE A 200 2.06 -13.98 -13.24
C ILE A 200 0.92 -14.48 -12.36
N ARG A 201 0.41 -13.60 -11.51
CA ARG A 201 -0.78 -13.83 -10.69
C ARG A 201 -1.99 -13.79 -11.64
N GLN A 202 -2.29 -14.89 -12.32
CA GLN A 202 -3.61 -15.11 -12.90
C GLN A 202 -4.45 -15.78 -11.82
N PHE A 203 -5.33 -14.99 -11.23
CA PHE A 203 -6.53 -15.49 -10.57
C PHE A 203 -7.51 -15.97 -11.64
#